data_AF-A0A0Q0BB40-F1
#
_entry.id   AF-A0A0Q0BB40-F1
#
_cell.length_a   1.000
_cell.length_b   1.000
_cell.length_c   1.000
_cell.angle_alpha   90.00
_cell.angle_beta   90.00
_cell.angle_gamma   90.00
#
_symmetry.space_group_name_H-M   'P 1'
#
loop_
_entity.id
_entity.type
_entity.pdbx_description
1 polymer ?
#
loop_
_entity_poly.entity_id
_entity_poly.type
_entity_poly.pdbx_seq_one_letter_code
_entity_poly.pdbx_strand_id
1 'polypeptide(L)'
;MGLVNEVETMMTDNKTTYSLRKDGFGEVNWLKAVEFEGGLPIRACRIDSDSDSEFWTYRYKWEDMKIVKITTFSSNSIPSICLSIDYSGNSVNSIFFGNGGGKIFVYEKK
;
A
#
# COMPACT_ATOMS: atom_id res chain seq x y z
N MET A 1 -8.90 -21.71 -26.49
CA MET A 1 -9.19 -20.43 -25.82
C MET A 1 -9.07 -20.65 -24.33
N GLY A 2 -8.20 -19.91 -23.63
CA GLY A 2 -8.10 -20.01 -22.17
C GLY A 2 -9.27 -19.27 -21.52
N LEU A 3 -9.84 -19.83 -20.45
CA LEU A 3 -10.86 -19.13 -19.67
C LEU A 3 -10.20 -17.92 -19.00
N VAL A 4 -10.77 -16.72 -19.18
CA VAL A 4 -10.41 -15.59 -18.34
C VAL A 4 -10.94 -15.89 -16.96
N ASN A 5 -10.04 -16.19 -16.03
CA ASN A 5 -10.43 -16.58 -14.67
C ASN A 5 -10.75 -15.37 -13.79
N GLU A 6 -10.20 -14.19 -14.13
CA GLU A 6 -10.31 -12.98 -13.31
C GLU A 6 -10.17 -11.72 -14.17
N VAL A 7 -10.86 -10.64 -13.77
CA VAL A 7 -10.83 -9.33 -14.43
C VAL A 7 -10.61 -8.23 -13.39
N GLU A 8 -9.66 -7.33 -13.65
CA GLU A 8 -9.44 -6.12 -12.85
C GLU A 8 -9.93 -4.90 -13.65
N THR A 9 -10.82 -4.10 -13.05
CA THR A 9 -11.37 -2.87 -13.64
C THR A 9 -10.97 -1.69 -12.80
N MET A 10 -10.52 -0.61 -13.45
CA MET A 10 -10.05 0.60 -12.81
C MET A 10 -10.95 1.79 -13.16
N MET A 11 -11.26 2.61 -12.16
CA MET A 11 -12.01 3.85 -12.30
C MET A 11 -11.28 4.95 -11.53
N THR A 12 -11.30 6.18 -12.05
CA THR A 12 -10.80 7.35 -11.32
C THR A 12 -11.93 8.35 -11.13
N ASP A 13 -12.11 8.81 -9.89
CA ASP A 13 -13.01 9.89 -9.53
C ASP A 13 -12.22 10.96 -8.78
N ASN A 14 -12.24 12.19 -9.29
CA ASN A 14 -11.43 13.30 -8.79
C ASN A 14 -9.94 12.95 -8.63
N LYS A 15 -9.48 12.85 -7.38
CA LYS A 15 -8.10 12.56 -6.99
C LYS A 15 -7.91 11.11 -6.55
N THR A 16 -8.94 10.28 -6.66
CA THR A 16 -8.92 8.90 -6.16
C THR A 16 -9.11 7.91 -7.29
N THR A 17 -8.19 6.96 -7.40
CA THR A 17 -8.30 5.83 -8.32
C THR A 17 -8.70 4.59 -7.53
N TYR A 18 -9.70 3.89 -8.04
CA TYR A 18 -10.22 2.65 -7.51
C TYR A 18 -9.92 1.51 -8.48
N SER A 19 -9.58 0.35 -7.94
CA SER A 19 -9.42 -0.87 -8.72
C SER A 19 -10.20 -2.00 -8.07
N LEU A 20 -11.07 -2.64 -8.85
CA LEU A 20 -11.90 -3.75 -8.42
C LEU A 20 -11.51 -4.99 -9.21
N ARG A 21 -11.12 -6.07 -8.53
CA ARG A 21 -10.85 -7.35 -9.16
C ARG A 21 -11.96 -8.34 -8.84
N LYS A 22 -12.44 -9.01 -9.88
CA LYS A 22 -13.47 -10.04 -9.78
C LYS A 22 -13.00 -11.35 -10.38
N ASP A 23 -13.53 -12.45 -9.87
CA ASP A 23 -13.35 -13.78 -10.46
C ASP A 23 -14.28 -14.01 -11.67
N GLY A 24 -14.20 -15.21 -12.25
CA GLY A 24 -15.02 -15.64 -13.39
C GLY A 24 -16.51 -15.82 -13.06
N PHE A 25 -16.89 -15.81 -11.78
CA PHE A 25 -18.28 -15.85 -11.31
C PHE A 25 -18.83 -14.46 -10.96
N GLY A 26 -17.97 -13.44 -10.97
CA GLY A 26 -18.32 -12.05 -10.67
C GLY A 26 -18.20 -11.68 -9.19
N GLU A 27 -17.71 -12.58 -8.36
CA GLU A 27 -17.37 -12.31 -6.96
C GLU A 27 -16.20 -11.35 -6.88
N VAL A 28 -16.22 -10.45 -5.90
CA VAL A 28 -15.14 -9.48 -5.70
C VAL A 28 -14.03 -10.16 -4.91
N ASN A 29 -12.83 -10.21 -5.48
CA ASN A 29 -11.64 -10.72 -4.78
C ASN A 29 -11.05 -9.60 -3.94
N TRP A 30 -10.78 -8.44 -4.55
CA TRP A 30 -10.28 -7.27 -3.82
C TRP A 30 -10.80 -5.94 -4.36
N LEU A 31 -10.75 -4.94 -3.48
CA LEU A 31 -10.90 -3.52 -3.79
C LEU A 31 -9.63 -2.78 -3.38
N LYS A 32 -9.08 -1.97 -4.28
CA LYS A 32 -8.01 -1.01 -3.97
C LYS A 32 -8.53 0.40 -4.17
N ALA A 33 -8.10 1.33 -3.33
CA ALA A 33 -8.28 2.76 -3.57
C ALA A 33 -6.97 3.50 -3.29
N VAL A 34 -6.61 4.44 -4.15
CA VAL A 34 -5.41 5.27 -3.99
C VAL A 34 -5.79 6.72 -4.24
N GLU A 35 -5.50 7.58 -3.28
CA GLU A 35 -5.70 9.01 -3.40
C GLU A 35 -4.38 9.70 -3.73
N PHE A 36 -4.44 10.64 -4.66
CA PHE A 36 -3.30 11.35 -5.19
C PHE A 36 -3.38 12.86 -4.91
N GLU A 37 -2.22 13.47 -4.66
CA GLU A 37 -2.06 14.92 -4.59
C GLU A 37 -0.81 15.34 -5.35
N GLY A 38 -0.94 16.30 -6.28
CA GLY A 38 0.18 16.68 -7.16
C GLY A 38 0.72 15.52 -8.01
N GLY A 39 -0.09 14.49 -8.29
CA GLY A 39 0.33 13.28 -9.00
C GLY A 39 1.01 12.22 -8.12
N LEU A 40 1.19 12.47 -6.83
CA LEU A 40 1.82 11.54 -5.87
C LEU A 40 0.75 10.86 -5.01
N PRO A 41 0.85 9.54 -4.77
CA PRO A 41 -0.11 8.85 -3.91
C PRO A 41 0.12 9.25 -2.44
N ILE A 42 -0.90 9.83 -1.80
CA ILE A 42 -0.85 10.27 -0.40
C ILE A 42 -1.50 9.27 0.55
N ARG A 43 -2.48 8.50 0.06
CA ARG A 43 -3.17 7.45 0.82
C ARG A 43 -3.49 6.28 -0.10
N ALA A 44 -3.39 5.07 0.43
CA ALA A 44 -3.81 3.87 -0.27
C ALA A 44 -4.50 2.91 0.68
N CYS A 45 -5.50 2.20 0.19
CA CYS A 45 -6.06 1.06 0.86
C CYS A 45 -6.27 -0.12 -0.08
N ARG A 46 -6.24 -1.31 0.49
CA ARG A 46 -6.69 -2.55 -0.15
C ARG A 46 -7.53 -3.31 0.85
N ILE A 47 -8.67 -3.81 0.39
CA ILE A 47 -9.54 -4.72 1.12
C ILE A 47 -9.56 -6.00 0.30
N ASP A 48 -9.14 -7.09 0.92
CA ASP A 48 -9.28 -8.43 0.38
C ASP A 48 -10.55 -9.08 0.93
N SER A 49 -11.27 -9.77 0.05
CA SER A 49 -12.55 -10.41 0.36
C SER A 49 -12.38 -11.90 0.64
N ASP A 50 -11.16 -12.43 0.48
CA ASP A 50 -10.80 -13.79 0.83
C ASP A 50 -10.91 -14.04 2.35
N SER A 51 -10.83 -15.32 2.74
CA SER A 51 -11.23 -15.86 4.06
C SER A 51 -10.65 -15.17 5.31
N ASP A 52 -9.55 -14.43 5.17
CA ASP A 52 -8.90 -13.73 6.29
C ASP A 52 -9.23 -12.23 6.36
N SER A 53 -10.07 -11.73 5.43
CA SER A 53 -10.52 -10.32 5.37
C SER A 53 -9.39 -9.32 5.63
N GLU A 54 -8.29 -9.48 4.89
CA GLU A 54 -7.10 -8.65 5.07
C GLU A 54 -7.36 -7.22 4.57
N PHE A 55 -7.09 -6.22 5.40
CA PHE A 55 -7.29 -4.82 5.04
C PHE A 55 -6.03 -4.01 5.34
N TRP A 56 -5.46 -3.43 4.31
CA TRP A 56 -4.28 -2.58 4.40
C TRP A 56 -4.67 -1.13 4.14
N THR A 57 -4.21 -0.22 5.00
CA THR A 57 -4.40 1.22 4.83
C THR A 57 -3.11 1.96 5.20
N TYR A 58 -2.64 2.77 4.27
CA TYR A 58 -1.38 3.48 4.35
C TYR A 58 -1.56 4.97 4.07
N ARG A 59 -0.73 5.79 4.73
CA ARG A 59 -0.48 7.18 4.34
C ARG A 59 1.00 7.37 4.06
N TYR A 60 1.31 8.07 2.98
CA TYR A 60 2.66 8.33 2.53
C TYR A 60 3.03 9.79 2.81
N LYS A 61 4.21 10.01 3.39
CA LYS A 61 4.85 11.33 3.43
C LYS A 61 5.93 11.38 2.37
N TRP A 62 5.86 12.42 1.53
CA TRP A 62 6.81 12.66 0.47
C TRP A 62 7.72 13.85 0.82
N GLU A 63 9.01 13.72 0.51
CA GLU A 63 10.01 14.79 0.52
C GLU A 63 10.90 14.58 -0.72
N ASP A 64 11.16 15.65 -1.50
CA ASP A 64 12.00 15.59 -2.71
C ASP A 64 11.69 14.42 -3.65
N MET A 65 10.40 14.19 -3.92
CA MET A 65 9.89 13.08 -4.76
C MET A 65 10.23 11.68 -4.24
N LYS A 66 10.49 11.54 -2.94
CA LYS A 66 10.74 10.25 -2.25
C LYS A 66 9.80 10.07 -1.08
N ILE A 67 9.34 8.83 -0.88
CA ILE A 67 8.55 8.49 0.31
C ILE A 67 9.51 8.37 1.48
N VAL A 68 9.41 9.26 2.46
CA VAL A 68 10.28 9.22 3.65
C VAL A 68 9.60 8.53 4.84
N LYS A 69 8.26 8.44 4.81
CA LYS A 69 7.47 7.83 5.88
C LYS A 69 6.22 7.17 5.35
N ILE A 70 5.90 6.00 5.90
CA ILE A 70 4.63 5.30 5.70
C ILE A 70 3.98 5.12 7.07
N THR A 71 2.76 5.61 7.24
CA THR A 71 1.95 5.34 8.44
C THR A 71 0.93 4.25 8.09
N THR A 72 0.98 3.14 8.83
CA THR A 72 -0.02 2.07 8.72
C THR A 72 -1.17 2.35 9.68
N PHE A 73 -2.42 2.36 9.20
CA PHE A 73 -3.60 2.53 10.06
C PHE A 73 -4.28 1.20 10.32
N SER A 74 -4.24 0.33 9.31
CA SER A 74 -4.61 -1.05 9.40
C SER A 74 -3.71 -1.85 8.48
N SER A 75 -3.19 -2.92 9.02
CA SER A 75 -2.71 -4.08 8.30
C SER A 75 -2.83 -5.22 9.29
N ASN A 76 -2.53 -6.46 8.91
CA ASN A 76 -2.32 -7.53 9.90
C ASN A 76 -1.08 -7.28 10.81
N SER A 77 -0.69 -6.01 11.00
CA SER A 77 0.30 -5.48 11.93
C SER A 77 -0.41 -4.67 13.03
N ILE A 78 0.34 -4.32 14.07
CA ILE A 78 -0.12 -3.35 15.07
C ILE A 78 -0.48 -2.03 14.35
N PRO A 79 -1.66 -1.42 14.62
CA PRO A 79 -2.04 -0.14 14.03
C PRO A 79 -1.09 0.98 14.50
N SER A 80 -0.99 2.04 13.71
CA SER A 80 -0.16 3.23 14.00
C SER A 80 1.36 3.01 13.93
N ILE A 81 1.83 1.94 13.27
CA ILE A 81 3.25 1.80 12.97
C ILE A 81 3.66 2.86 11.94
N CYS A 82 4.75 3.55 12.24
CA CYS A 82 5.39 4.50 11.35
C CYS A 82 6.67 3.86 10.80
N LEU A 83 6.65 3.48 9.53
CA LEU A 83 7.83 3.05 8.79
C LEU A 83 8.58 4.28 8.30
N SER A 84 9.87 4.34 8.58
CA SER A 84 10.83 5.27 8.00
C SER A 84 11.58 4.58 6.87
N ILE A 85 11.92 5.34 5.83
CA ILE A 85 12.63 4.83 4.65
C ILE A 85 13.92 5.62 4.48
N ASP A 86 15.06 4.93 4.57
CA ASP A 86 16.36 5.52 4.26
C ASP A 86 16.73 5.21 2.80
N TYR A 87 17.33 6.18 2.12
CA TYR A 87 17.80 6.04 0.74
C TYR A 87 19.32 6.16 0.66
N SER A 88 19.90 5.43 -0.28
CA SER A 88 21.27 5.64 -0.77
C SER A 88 21.19 6.07 -2.23
N GLY A 89 21.39 7.37 -2.48
CA GLY A 89 21.06 7.98 -3.77
C GLY A 89 19.56 7.85 -4.08
N ASN A 90 19.22 7.18 -5.19
CA ASN A 90 17.83 6.94 -5.61
C ASN A 90 17.31 5.55 -5.23
N SER A 91 18.13 4.72 -4.59
CA SER A 91 17.72 3.39 -4.14
C SER A 91 17.31 3.41 -2.68
N VAL A 92 16.24 2.67 -2.35
CA VAL A 92 15.91 2.39 -0.96
C VAL A 92 17.05 1.59 -0.34
N ASN A 93 17.59 2.07 0.77
CA ASN A 93 18.64 1.43 1.54
C ASN A 93 18.04 0.61 2.70
N SER A 94 17.07 1.16 3.42
CA SER A 94 16.40 0.45 4.50
C SER A 94 14.97 0.94 4.71
N ILE A 95 14.14 0.07 5.29
CA ILE A 95 12.80 0.41 5.78
C ILE A 95 12.70 -0.14 7.20
N PHE A 96 12.36 0.70 8.17
CA PHE A 96 12.34 0.31 9.58
C PHE A 96 11.30 1.08 10.38
N PHE A 97 10.95 0.58 11.57
CA PHE A 97 10.23 1.35 12.57
C PHE A 97 10.99 1.35 13.90
N GLY A 98 10.77 2.37 14.72
CA GLY A 98 11.38 2.48 16.03
C GLY A 98 10.68 1.61 17.07
N ASN A 99 11.45 0.96 17.93
CA ASN A 99 10.94 0.27 19.13
C ASN A 99 11.93 0.46 20.29
N GLY A 100 11.51 1.19 21.34
CA GLY A 100 12.31 1.32 22.58
C GLY A 100 13.74 1.86 22.38
N GLY A 101 13.97 2.74 21.41
CA GLY A 101 15.30 3.28 21.08
C GLY A 101 16.11 2.46 20.05
N GLY A 102 15.63 1.28 19.66
CA GLY A 102 16.17 0.48 18.57
C GLY A 102 15.42 0.66 17.24
N LYS A 103 16.05 0.25 16.15
CA LYS A 103 15.41 0.12 14.83
C LYS A 103 15.06 -1.34 14.57
N ILE A 104 13.81 -1.61 14.18
CA ILE A 104 13.39 -2.90 13.66
C ILE A 104 13.28 -2.77 12.14
N PHE A 105 14.15 -3.49 11.43
CA PHE A 105 14.22 -3.43 9.97
C PHE A 105 13.19 -4.38 9.35
N VAL A 106 12.34 -3.82 8.49
CA VAL A 106 11.47 -4.55 7.57
C VAL A 106 12.25 -4.91 6.30
N TYR A 107 13.17 -4.03 5.91
CA TYR A 107 14.07 -4.21 4.79
C TYR A 107 15.41 -3.54 5.09
N GLU A 108 16.51 -4.20 4.70
CA GLU A 108 17.85 -3.64 4.73
C GLU A 108 18.65 -4.19 3.54
N LYS A 109 19.22 -3.29 2.75
CA LYS A 109 20.10 -3.64 1.65
C LYS A 109 21.45 -4.08 2.22
N LYS A 110 21.83 -5.33 1.94
CA LYS A 110 23.15 -5.89 2.27
C LYS A 110 24.22 -5.39 1.30
#